data_AF-A0A846YS37-F1
#
_entry.id   AF-A0A846YS37-F1
#
_cell.length_a   1.000
_cell.length_b   1.000
_cell.length_c   1.000
_cell.angle_alpha   90.00
_cell.angle_beta   90.00
_cell.angle_gamma   90.00
#
_symmetry.space_group_name_H-M   'P 1'
#
loop_
_entity.id
_entity.type
_entity.pdbx_description
1 polymer ?
#
loop_
_entity_poly.entity_id
_entity_poly.type
_entity_poly.pdbx_seq_one_letter_code
_entity_poly.pdbx_strand_id
1 'polypeptide(L)'
;MSIDQFFGYGPEAPFAANEVFTNREEQIGRCHRWLIEHSAREWPVPALMDFQRPAVNILAVAGEGGIGKSTLTRHVADLAVQGKLDGLPKNRACTVLDFADPDTSSFESLLLRVRAGLGPLARSWPTFDVALALYWERKHPGESLAAFLGKGSVDGRRAADQVSGTLDQLLGGFGAISVTYQVLDKLGRTVAQKAKLKSLRNELPALDPILDEPDPDRMLGYMPVLLSADLERARTKRPVLAVCVLDTLEIVQGLPSERGGLEDLVSRLVYLMPNVAFLAASRLPLGWHDPVRALGLTYGGAHRWPDLAGPVQLRLDGFDPVSANEYLTTRLTVDDRPAIDEAVRNQMIAGSGGSPLYLDLSASLYGQYLARGQTPPPEVFGLGFPRAGAADDEGPVGDRP
;
A
#
# COMPACT_ATOMS: atom_id res chain seq x y z
N MET A 1 -17.20 21.39 1.72
CA MET A 1 -16.96 20.95 3.11
C MET A 1 -17.15 19.44 3.16
N SER A 2 -16.13 18.67 3.60
CA SER A 2 -16.26 17.21 3.77
C SER A 2 -17.15 16.87 4.97
N ILE A 3 -17.59 15.60 5.09
CA ILE A 3 -18.42 15.17 6.23
C ILE A 3 -17.69 15.38 7.56
N ASP A 4 -16.40 15.10 7.63
CA ASP A 4 -15.60 15.29 8.84
C ASP A 4 -15.42 16.79 9.15
N GLN A 5 -15.28 17.65 8.13
CA GLN A 5 -15.27 19.10 8.33
C GLN A 5 -16.63 19.61 8.83
N PHE A 6 -17.74 19.08 8.32
CA PHE A 6 -19.09 19.45 8.75
C PHE A 6 -19.33 19.12 10.23
N PHE A 7 -18.98 17.91 10.66
CA PHE A 7 -19.12 17.53 12.06
C PHE A 7 -18.02 18.08 12.97
N GLY A 8 -16.86 18.42 12.42
CA GLY A 8 -15.73 18.99 13.15
C GLY A 8 -15.85 20.50 13.40
N TYR A 9 -16.39 21.25 12.43
CA TYR A 9 -16.46 22.71 12.48
C TYR A 9 -17.89 23.27 12.48
N GLY A 10 -18.89 22.45 12.17
CA GLY A 10 -20.28 22.87 12.04
C GLY A 10 -20.63 23.40 10.64
N PRO A 11 -21.94 23.58 10.36
CA PRO A 11 -22.46 23.95 9.04
C PRO A 11 -22.07 25.37 8.59
N GLU A 12 -21.76 26.27 9.53
CA GLU A 12 -21.49 27.70 9.28
C GLU A 12 -20.04 28.08 9.56
N ALA A 13 -19.09 27.16 9.36
CA ALA A 13 -17.68 27.47 9.57
C ALA A 13 -17.26 28.68 8.68
N PRO A 14 -16.64 29.73 9.25
CA PRO A 14 -16.36 30.97 8.52
C PRO A 14 -15.14 30.87 7.58
N PHE A 15 -14.67 29.66 7.27
CA PHE A 15 -13.47 29.39 6.49
C PHE A 15 -13.62 28.15 5.59
N ALA A 16 -12.83 28.10 4.52
CA ALA A 16 -12.60 26.91 3.72
C ALA A 16 -11.35 26.17 4.22
N ALA A 17 -11.49 24.86 4.41
CA ALA A 17 -10.40 23.97 4.81
C ALA A 17 -9.96 23.11 3.61
N ASN A 18 -8.71 23.31 3.17
CA ASN A 18 -8.14 22.67 1.98
C ASN A 18 -7.23 21.51 2.39
N GLU A 19 -7.21 20.43 1.62
CA GLU A 19 -6.15 19.42 1.72
C GLU A 19 -4.93 19.95 0.97
N VAL A 20 -3.83 20.16 1.70
CA VAL A 20 -2.62 20.79 1.15
C VAL A 20 -1.50 19.79 1.12
N PHE A 21 -0.94 19.59 -0.07
CA PHE A 21 0.21 18.73 -0.30
C PHE A 21 1.28 19.57 -0.99
N THR A 22 2.22 20.12 -0.21
CA THR A 22 3.28 21.03 -0.67
C THR A 22 4.66 20.40 -0.46
N ASN A 23 5.65 20.84 -1.24
CA ASN A 23 7.07 20.42 -1.14
C ASN A 23 7.27 18.90 -1.23
N ARG A 24 6.66 18.31 -2.26
CA ARG A 24 6.72 16.88 -2.56
C ARG A 24 6.87 16.59 -4.05
N GLU A 25 7.02 17.62 -4.88
CA GLU A 25 7.09 17.58 -6.34
C GLU A 25 8.29 16.78 -6.83
N GLU A 26 9.44 16.90 -6.15
CA GLU A 26 10.62 16.11 -6.48
C GLU A 26 10.36 14.62 -6.27
N GLN A 27 9.78 14.24 -5.13
CA GLN A 27 9.49 12.85 -4.79
C GLN A 27 8.41 12.29 -5.72
N ILE A 28 7.34 13.07 -6.01
CA ILE A 28 6.34 12.71 -7.02
C ILE A 28 7.02 12.47 -8.37
N GLY A 29 7.88 13.38 -8.82
CA GLY A 29 8.60 13.27 -10.09
C GLY A 29 9.52 12.04 -10.16
N ARG A 30 10.18 11.68 -9.05
CA ARG A 30 10.97 10.45 -8.94
C ARG A 30 10.10 9.20 -9.05
N CYS A 31 9.00 9.14 -8.30
CA CYS A 31 8.07 8.02 -8.40
C CYS A 31 7.47 7.90 -9.80
N HIS A 32 7.11 9.03 -10.42
CA HIS A 32 6.55 9.06 -11.78
C HIS A 32 7.53 8.51 -12.82
N ARG A 33 8.80 8.98 -12.83
CA ARG A 33 9.84 8.43 -13.72
C ARG A 33 10.03 6.93 -13.51
N TRP A 34 10.11 6.50 -12.26
CA TRP A 34 10.24 5.09 -11.93
C TRP A 34 9.04 4.25 -12.41
N LEU A 35 7.81 4.75 -12.29
CA LEU A 35 6.61 4.08 -12.81
C LEU A 35 6.65 3.96 -14.35
N ILE A 36 7.11 4.98 -15.06
CA ILE A 36 7.29 4.94 -16.53
C ILE A 36 8.27 3.81 -16.88
N GLU A 37 9.47 3.85 -16.29
CA GLU A 37 10.52 2.85 -16.52
C GLU A 37 10.05 1.43 -16.20
N HIS A 38 9.35 1.25 -15.09
CA HIS A 38 8.79 -0.04 -14.69
C HIS A 38 7.74 -0.53 -15.69
N SER A 39 6.80 0.33 -16.08
CA SER A 39 5.69 -0.03 -16.97
C SER A 39 6.12 -0.45 -18.37
N ALA A 40 7.30 0.01 -18.81
CA ALA A 40 7.89 -0.33 -20.10
C ALA A 40 8.61 -1.70 -20.11
N ARG A 41 8.87 -2.30 -18.95
CA ARG A 41 9.61 -3.59 -18.87
C ARG A 41 8.72 -4.77 -19.19
N GLU A 42 9.17 -5.63 -20.09
CA GLU A 42 8.50 -6.89 -20.42
C GLU A 42 8.98 -8.01 -19.49
N TRP A 43 8.05 -8.91 -19.14
CA TRP A 43 8.33 -10.05 -18.27
C TRP A 43 7.89 -11.34 -18.94
N PRO A 44 8.52 -11.75 -20.06
CA PRO A 44 8.18 -13.01 -20.70
C PRO A 44 8.38 -14.18 -19.73
N VAL A 45 7.70 -15.31 -19.97
CA VAL A 45 7.72 -16.46 -19.05
C VAL A 45 9.13 -16.86 -18.60
N PRO A 46 10.16 -16.95 -19.47
CA PRO A 46 11.52 -17.24 -19.01
C PRO A 46 12.05 -16.26 -17.95
N ALA A 47 11.75 -14.96 -18.07
CA ALA A 47 12.14 -13.95 -17.09
C ALA A 47 11.31 -14.03 -15.80
N LEU A 48 10.02 -14.38 -15.89
CA LEU A 48 9.19 -14.64 -14.71
C LEU A 48 9.66 -15.87 -13.91
N MET A 49 10.22 -16.86 -14.61
CA MET A 49 10.73 -18.10 -14.00
C MET A 49 12.19 -17.97 -13.52
N ASP A 50 12.85 -16.83 -13.75
CA ASP A 50 14.17 -16.57 -13.18
C ASP A 50 14.04 -16.14 -11.71
N PHE A 51 14.06 -17.12 -10.81
CA PHE A 51 14.00 -16.90 -9.37
C PHE A 51 15.36 -16.48 -8.74
N GLN A 52 16.37 -16.17 -9.56
CA GLN A 52 17.66 -15.63 -9.13
C GLN A 52 17.88 -14.18 -9.55
N ARG A 53 17.06 -13.63 -10.45
CA ARG A 53 17.16 -12.24 -10.92
C ARG A 53 17.12 -11.20 -9.79
N PRO A 54 17.69 -10.00 -10.02
CA PRO A 54 17.45 -8.86 -9.14
C PRO A 54 16.00 -8.37 -9.27
N ALA A 55 15.38 -8.05 -8.13
CA ALA A 55 14.10 -7.37 -8.07
C ALA A 55 14.29 -5.87 -8.23
N VAL A 56 13.39 -5.28 -9.01
CA VAL A 56 13.50 -3.91 -9.54
C VAL A 56 12.13 -3.22 -9.59
N ASN A 57 11.17 -3.78 -8.86
CA ASN A 57 9.75 -3.46 -8.92
C ASN A 57 9.21 -2.90 -7.59
N ILE A 58 10.10 -2.45 -6.70
CA ILE A 58 9.73 -1.73 -5.47
C ILE A 58 10.45 -0.38 -5.39
N LEU A 59 9.72 0.63 -4.94
CA LEU A 59 10.24 1.92 -4.51
C LEU A 59 9.66 2.21 -3.11
N ALA A 60 10.54 2.48 -2.15
CA ALA A 60 10.18 2.70 -0.77
C ALA A 60 10.35 4.17 -0.38
N VAL A 61 9.37 4.70 0.36
CA VAL A 61 9.42 6.00 1.01
C VAL A 61 9.55 5.77 2.52
N ALA A 62 10.67 6.23 3.08
CA ALA A 62 11.00 6.08 4.50
C ALA A 62 11.15 7.44 5.19
N GLY A 63 10.88 7.50 6.49
CA GLY A 63 10.93 8.74 7.26
C GLY A 63 10.13 8.69 8.55
N GLU A 64 10.23 9.74 9.37
CA GLU A 64 9.63 9.78 10.71
C GLU A 64 8.08 9.71 10.69
N GLY A 65 7.48 9.43 11.86
CA GLY A 65 6.03 9.41 12.00
C GLY A 65 5.40 10.77 11.67
N GLY A 66 4.24 10.77 10.98
CA GLY A 66 3.54 12.01 10.64
C GLY A 66 4.15 12.84 9.49
N ILE A 67 5.20 12.33 8.82
CA ILE A 67 5.92 13.05 7.75
C ILE A 67 5.22 13.05 6.38
N GLY A 68 4.10 12.33 6.25
CA GLY A 68 3.28 12.28 5.03
C GLY A 68 3.63 11.16 4.03
N LYS A 69 4.30 10.08 4.44
CA LYS A 69 4.70 8.95 3.56
C LYS A 69 3.50 8.26 2.92
N SER A 70 2.53 7.86 3.74
CA SER A 70 1.29 7.21 3.33
C SER A 70 0.49 8.09 2.38
N THR A 71 0.39 9.39 2.71
CA THR A 71 -0.23 10.39 1.84
C THR A 71 0.48 10.48 0.50
N LEU A 72 1.82 10.56 0.49
CA LEU A 72 2.60 10.64 -0.74
C LEU A 72 2.42 9.41 -1.64
N THR A 73 2.59 8.19 -1.10
CA THR A 73 2.53 6.96 -1.91
C THR A 73 1.12 6.73 -2.46
N ARG A 74 0.08 6.95 -1.64
CA ARG A 74 -1.32 6.88 -2.08
C ARG A 74 -1.65 7.96 -3.11
N HIS A 75 -1.18 9.19 -2.91
CA HIS A 75 -1.40 10.29 -3.85
C HIS A 75 -0.75 10.01 -5.21
N VAL A 76 0.50 9.54 -5.25
CA VAL A 76 1.16 9.15 -6.50
C VAL A 76 0.41 8.02 -7.20
N ALA A 77 -0.04 7.01 -6.46
CA ALA A 77 -0.82 5.92 -7.02
C ALA A 77 -2.16 6.40 -7.61
N ASP A 78 -2.83 7.33 -6.93
CA ASP A 78 -4.07 7.95 -7.39
C ASP A 78 -3.85 8.79 -8.66
N LEU A 79 -2.82 9.65 -8.69
CA LEU A 79 -2.44 10.39 -9.89
C LEU A 79 -2.13 9.46 -11.07
N ALA A 80 -1.45 8.33 -10.81
CA ALA A 80 -1.16 7.32 -11.82
C ALA A 80 -2.44 6.70 -12.38
N VAL A 81 -3.36 6.23 -11.53
CA VAL A 81 -4.61 5.56 -11.94
C VAL A 81 -5.57 6.52 -12.64
N GLN A 82 -5.70 7.75 -12.15
CA GLN A 82 -6.53 8.79 -12.76
C GLN A 82 -5.97 9.31 -14.10
N GLY A 83 -4.77 8.88 -14.49
CA GLY A 83 -4.13 9.30 -15.73
C GLY A 83 -3.65 10.75 -15.70
N LYS A 84 -3.39 11.31 -14.52
CA LYS A 84 -2.81 12.64 -14.31
C LYS A 84 -1.28 12.63 -14.44
N LEU A 85 -0.67 11.46 -14.47
CA LEU A 85 0.75 11.26 -14.77
C LEU A 85 0.93 10.82 -16.23
N ASP A 86 1.59 11.67 -17.02
CA ASP A 86 1.84 11.43 -18.44
C ASP A 86 2.76 10.24 -18.70
N GLY A 87 2.71 9.66 -19.90
CA GLY A 87 3.62 8.57 -20.31
C GLY A 87 3.31 7.18 -19.71
N LEU A 88 2.30 7.07 -18.84
CA LEU A 88 1.87 5.78 -18.28
C LEU A 88 0.79 5.10 -19.15
N PRO A 89 0.71 3.74 -19.16
CA PRO A 89 -0.31 2.98 -19.89
C PRO A 89 -1.74 3.38 -19.53
N LYS A 90 -2.67 3.39 -20.49
CA LYS A 90 -4.07 3.82 -20.26
C LYS A 90 -4.88 2.90 -19.35
N ASN A 91 -4.63 1.59 -19.40
CA ASN A 91 -5.33 0.62 -18.55
C ASN A 91 -4.56 0.45 -17.24
N ARG A 92 -5.16 0.84 -16.12
CA ARG A 92 -4.46 1.05 -14.86
C ARG A 92 -5.34 0.56 -13.71
N ALA A 93 -4.70 -0.03 -12.70
CA ALA A 93 -5.37 -0.35 -11.45
C ALA A 93 -4.40 -0.21 -10.29
N CYS A 94 -4.94 0.12 -9.13
CA CYS A 94 -4.19 0.21 -7.89
C CYS A 94 -4.88 -0.60 -6.80
N THR A 95 -4.08 -1.25 -5.97
CA THR A 95 -4.50 -1.81 -4.68
C THR A 95 -3.66 -1.19 -3.57
N VAL A 96 -4.27 -0.98 -2.41
CA VAL A 96 -3.59 -0.48 -1.20
C VAL A 96 -3.65 -1.57 -0.14
N LEU A 97 -2.48 -1.93 0.39
CA LEU A 97 -2.32 -2.87 1.49
C LEU A 97 -1.75 -2.09 2.68
N ASP A 98 -2.62 -1.71 3.61
CA ASP A 98 -2.21 -0.98 4.82
C ASP A 98 -2.02 -1.96 5.97
N PHE A 99 -0.78 -2.19 6.40
CA PHE A 99 -0.46 -3.15 7.45
C PHE A 99 -0.91 -2.73 8.85
N ALA A 100 -1.42 -1.50 9.01
CA ALA A 100 -2.11 -1.09 10.23
C ALA A 100 -3.55 -1.61 10.30
N ASP A 101 -4.14 -1.98 9.17
CA ASP A 101 -5.49 -2.55 9.09
C ASP A 101 -5.47 -4.03 9.56
N PRO A 102 -6.23 -4.41 10.60
CA PRO A 102 -6.32 -5.80 11.07
C PRO A 102 -6.65 -6.80 9.96
N ASP A 103 -7.39 -6.39 8.92
CA ASP A 103 -7.75 -7.28 7.81
C ASP A 103 -6.56 -7.68 6.92
N THR A 104 -5.43 -6.98 7.05
CA THR A 104 -4.17 -7.29 6.36
C THR A 104 -3.20 -8.11 7.21
N SER A 105 -3.66 -8.59 8.38
CA SER A 105 -2.85 -9.40 9.31
C SER A 105 -2.48 -10.79 8.78
N SER A 106 -3.17 -11.28 7.75
CA SER A 106 -2.88 -12.59 7.12
C SER A 106 -2.45 -12.42 5.66
N PHE A 107 -1.53 -13.29 5.23
CA PHE A 107 -1.09 -13.30 3.84
C PHE A 107 -2.20 -13.71 2.85
N GLU A 108 -3.12 -14.56 3.28
CA GLU A 108 -4.29 -14.97 2.49
C GLU A 108 -5.16 -13.76 2.13
N SER A 109 -5.53 -12.95 3.12
CA SER A 109 -6.31 -11.72 2.90
C SER A 109 -5.57 -10.74 2.01
N LEU A 110 -4.26 -10.58 2.21
CA LEU A 110 -3.42 -9.72 1.38
C LEU A 110 -3.42 -10.14 -0.09
N LEU A 111 -3.18 -11.43 -0.36
CA LEU A 111 -3.13 -11.94 -1.73
C LEU A 111 -4.48 -11.83 -2.43
N LEU A 112 -5.58 -12.08 -1.71
CA LEU A 112 -6.94 -11.90 -2.23
C LEU A 112 -7.23 -10.42 -2.54
N ARG A 113 -6.81 -9.48 -1.68
CA ARG A 113 -6.91 -8.03 -1.94
C ARG A 113 -6.11 -7.62 -3.18
N VAL A 114 -4.90 -8.14 -3.37
CA VAL A 114 -4.12 -7.88 -4.60
C VAL A 114 -4.85 -8.40 -5.83
N ARG A 115 -5.31 -9.66 -5.83
CA ARG A 115 -6.08 -10.23 -6.95
C ARG A 115 -7.35 -9.41 -7.26
N ALA A 116 -8.02 -8.92 -6.22
CA ALA A 116 -9.21 -8.07 -6.34
C ALA A 116 -8.88 -6.76 -7.05
N GLY A 117 -7.92 -6.01 -6.51
CA GLY A 117 -7.55 -4.68 -7.00
C GLY A 117 -6.95 -4.71 -8.41
N LEU A 118 -6.30 -5.80 -8.80
CA LEU A 118 -5.81 -5.98 -10.17
C LEU A 118 -6.87 -6.49 -11.16
N GLY A 119 -8.00 -6.99 -10.66
CA GLY A 119 -9.09 -7.59 -11.45
C GLY A 119 -9.46 -6.81 -12.72
N PRO A 120 -9.64 -5.48 -12.68
CA PRO A 120 -9.99 -4.67 -13.85
C PRO A 120 -8.99 -4.72 -15.02
N LEU A 121 -7.73 -5.10 -14.76
CA LEU A 121 -6.67 -5.12 -15.77
C LEU A 121 -6.80 -6.26 -16.78
N ALA A 122 -7.50 -7.34 -16.43
CA ALA A 122 -7.63 -8.52 -17.29
C ALA A 122 -9.04 -9.10 -17.22
N ARG A 123 -9.51 -9.64 -18.35
CA ARG A 123 -10.82 -10.31 -18.44
C ARG A 123 -10.88 -11.64 -17.67
N SER A 124 -9.74 -12.27 -17.41
CA SER A 124 -9.66 -13.59 -16.77
C SER A 124 -8.27 -13.83 -16.20
N TRP A 125 -8.21 -14.60 -15.10
CA TRP A 125 -6.97 -14.92 -14.37
C TRP A 125 -6.82 -16.44 -14.19
N PRO A 126 -6.78 -17.20 -15.31
CA PRO A 126 -7.06 -18.63 -15.29
C PRO A 126 -6.03 -19.46 -14.50
N THR A 127 -4.78 -19.03 -14.43
CA THR A 127 -3.73 -19.77 -13.74
C THR A 127 -3.86 -19.58 -12.23
N PHE A 128 -4.04 -18.33 -11.81
CA PHE A 128 -4.25 -17.99 -10.42
C PHE A 128 -5.57 -18.56 -9.90
N ASP A 129 -6.67 -18.39 -10.64
CA ASP A 129 -8.01 -18.79 -10.21
C ASP A 129 -8.14 -20.32 -10.06
N VAL A 130 -7.43 -21.11 -10.89
CA VAL A 130 -7.36 -22.58 -10.73
C VAL A 130 -6.59 -22.96 -9.46
N ALA A 131 -5.44 -22.34 -9.22
CA ALA A 131 -4.68 -22.58 -8.00
C ALA A 131 -5.45 -22.13 -6.75
N LEU A 132 -6.17 -21.02 -6.82
CA LEU A 132 -6.98 -20.51 -5.72
C LEU A 132 -8.14 -21.45 -5.40
N ALA A 133 -8.82 -22.00 -6.41
CA ALA A 133 -9.89 -22.98 -6.17
C ALA A 133 -9.36 -24.23 -5.44
N LEU A 134 -8.18 -24.74 -5.84
CA LEU A 134 -7.54 -25.88 -5.19
C LEU A 134 -7.05 -25.57 -3.77
N TYR A 135 -6.41 -24.41 -3.59
CA TYR A 135 -6.00 -23.92 -2.28
C TYR A 135 -7.20 -23.81 -1.34
N TRP A 136 -8.30 -23.22 -1.82
CA TRP A 136 -9.51 -22.98 -1.04
C TRP A 136 -10.15 -24.29 -0.56
N GLU A 137 -10.23 -25.28 -1.46
CA GLU A 137 -10.72 -26.62 -1.10
C GLU A 137 -9.87 -27.26 0.01
N ARG A 138 -8.54 -27.12 -0.06
CA ARG A 138 -7.61 -27.70 0.91
C ARG A 138 -7.64 -26.98 2.26
N LYS A 139 -7.65 -25.65 2.25
CA LYS A 139 -7.53 -24.81 3.46
C LYS A 139 -8.87 -24.63 4.18
N HIS A 140 -9.96 -24.44 3.42
CA HIS A 140 -11.29 -24.09 3.93
C HIS A 140 -12.37 -25.06 3.41
N PRO A 141 -12.30 -26.35 3.76
CA PRO A 141 -13.21 -27.35 3.23
C PRO A 141 -14.68 -27.04 3.61
N GLY A 142 -15.52 -26.84 2.59
CA GLY A 142 -16.95 -26.57 2.76
C GLY A 142 -17.33 -25.10 3.00
N GLU A 143 -16.36 -24.20 3.10
CA GLU A 143 -16.64 -22.75 3.14
C GLU A 143 -16.65 -22.15 1.73
N SER A 144 -17.68 -21.37 1.42
CA SER A 144 -17.73 -20.61 0.17
C SER A 144 -16.78 -19.41 0.25
N LEU A 145 -15.93 -19.24 -0.78
CA LEU A 145 -15.07 -18.05 -0.94
C LEU A 145 -15.87 -16.74 -0.85
N ALA A 146 -17.07 -16.70 -1.43
CA ALA A 146 -17.94 -15.52 -1.34
C ALA A 146 -18.44 -15.24 0.09
N ALA A 147 -18.69 -16.30 0.87
CA ALA A 147 -19.11 -16.16 2.27
C ALA A 147 -17.95 -15.68 3.16
N PHE A 148 -16.73 -16.14 2.91
CA PHE A 148 -15.54 -15.66 3.61
C PHE A 148 -15.27 -14.17 3.33
N LEU A 149 -15.30 -13.77 2.06
CA LEU A 149 -15.11 -12.37 1.67
C LEU A 149 -16.20 -11.45 2.25
N GLY A 150 -17.43 -11.94 2.42
CA GLY A 150 -18.52 -11.19 3.05
C GLY A 150 -18.37 -11.01 4.57
N LYS A 151 -17.68 -11.91 5.28
CA LYS A 151 -17.48 -11.84 6.74
C LYS A 151 -16.44 -10.80 7.16
N GLY A 152 -15.42 -10.54 6.34
CA GLY A 152 -14.36 -9.56 6.62
C GLY A 152 -14.76 -8.10 6.50
N SER A 153 -15.98 -7.78 6.01
CA SER A 153 -16.40 -6.40 5.71
C SER A 153 -17.20 -5.72 6.83
N VAL A 154 -17.39 -6.36 8.00
CA VAL A 154 -18.44 -5.95 8.96
C VAL A 154 -18.02 -4.79 9.89
N ASP A 155 -16.73 -4.46 10.05
CA ASP A 155 -16.27 -3.48 11.05
C ASP A 155 -15.68 -2.16 10.49
N GLY A 156 -16.29 -1.62 9.42
CA GLY A 156 -15.81 -0.36 8.83
C GLY A 156 -16.90 0.51 8.21
N ARG A 157 -17.81 1.08 9.01
CA ARG A 157 -18.92 1.97 8.56
C ARG A 157 -18.51 3.32 7.92
N ARG A 158 -17.25 3.51 7.53
CA ARG A 158 -16.79 4.65 6.69
C ARG A 158 -16.08 4.23 5.39
N ALA A 159 -15.93 2.94 5.12
CA ALA A 159 -15.34 2.41 3.88
C ALA A 159 -16.40 1.82 2.91
N ALA A 160 -17.69 2.01 3.17
CA ALA A 160 -18.77 1.33 2.46
C ALA A 160 -18.84 1.67 0.95
N ASP A 161 -18.44 2.87 0.55
CA ASP A 161 -18.54 3.30 -0.86
C ASP A 161 -17.38 2.79 -1.75
N GLN A 162 -16.22 2.45 -1.16
CA GLN A 162 -15.11 1.80 -1.89
C GLN A 162 -15.16 0.26 -1.76
N VAL A 163 -15.63 -0.27 -0.63
CA VAL A 163 -15.66 -1.72 -0.36
C VAL A 163 -16.81 -2.40 -1.10
N SER A 164 -17.97 -1.75 -1.28
CA SER A 164 -19.08 -2.31 -2.07
C SER A 164 -18.69 -2.54 -3.54
N GLY A 165 -18.00 -1.59 -4.17
CA GLY A 165 -17.48 -1.75 -5.53
C GLY A 165 -16.37 -2.82 -5.64
N THR A 166 -15.58 -3.00 -4.58
CA THR A 166 -14.55 -4.05 -4.49
C THR A 166 -15.17 -5.43 -4.29
N LEU A 167 -16.27 -5.55 -3.53
CA LEU A 167 -17.03 -6.78 -3.35
C LEU A 167 -17.77 -7.17 -4.65
N ASP A 168 -18.36 -6.21 -5.37
CA ASP A 168 -19.02 -6.43 -6.67
C ASP A 168 -18.00 -6.74 -7.79
N GLN A 169 -16.79 -6.16 -7.76
CA GLN A 169 -15.70 -6.54 -8.66
C GLN A 169 -15.00 -7.85 -8.25
N LEU A 170 -14.99 -8.21 -6.97
CA LEU A 170 -14.60 -9.54 -6.51
C LEU A 170 -15.63 -10.57 -7.00
N LEU A 171 -16.91 -10.38 -6.72
CA LEU A 171 -17.97 -11.30 -7.17
C LEU A 171 -18.12 -11.33 -8.70
N GLY A 172 -17.91 -10.19 -9.38
CA GLY A 172 -17.95 -10.05 -10.85
C GLY A 172 -16.66 -10.47 -11.56
N GLY A 173 -15.49 -10.26 -10.97
CA GLY A 173 -14.15 -10.61 -11.49
C GLY A 173 -13.68 -12.03 -11.12
N PHE A 174 -14.34 -12.66 -10.14
CA PHE A 174 -14.34 -14.09 -9.93
C PHE A 174 -15.42 -14.79 -10.77
N GLY A 175 -16.27 -14.05 -11.49
CA GLY A 175 -17.30 -14.59 -12.37
C GLY A 175 -18.24 -15.55 -11.66
N ALA A 176 -18.99 -15.11 -10.64
CA ALA A 176 -20.06 -15.90 -10.02
C ALA A 176 -19.71 -17.38 -9.78
N ILE A 177 -18.48 -17.69 -9.37
CA ILE A 177 -18.14 -19.05 -8.98
C ILE A 177 -18.67 -19.24 -7.56
N SER A 178 -19.97 -19.54 -7.46
CA SER A 178 -20.47 -20.36 -6.38
C SER A 178 -19.77 -21.72 -6.50
N VAL A 179 -18.59 -21.88 -5.88
CA VAL A 179 -17.97 -23.21 -5.71
C VAL A 179 -18.83 -23.95 -4.69
N THR A 180 -20.00 -24.41 -5.12
CA THR A 180 -20.70 -25.47 -4.42
C THR A 180 -20.00 -26.78 -4.71
N TYR A 181 -19.80 -27.57 -3.66
CA TYR A 181 -19.15 -28.87 -3.44
C TYR A 181 -19.16 -29.96 -4.54
N GLN A 182 -19.69 -29.71 -5.74
CA GLN A 182 -19.82 -30.70 -6.81
C GLN A 182 -18.81 -30.53 -7.95
N VAL A 183 -17.93 -29.54 -7.91
CA VAL A 183 -17.12 -29.17 -9.08
C VAL A 183 -15.77 -29.88 -9.12
N LEU A 184 -15.18 -30.34 -8.01
CA LEU A 184 -13.90 -31.05 -8.07
C LEU A 184 -14.02 -32.49 -8.60
N ASP A 185 -15.09 -33.19 -8.27
CA ASP A 185 -15.42 -34.51 -8.87
C ASP A 185 -15.92 -34.40 -10.33
N LYS A 186 -16.26 -33.18 -10.80
CA LYS A 186 -16.74 -32.90 -12.17
C LYS A 186 -15.78 -32.05 -13.03
N LEU A 187 -14.71 -31.49 -12.47
CA LEU A 187 -13.68 -30.70 -13.18
C LEU A 187 -12.92 -31.55 -14.21
N GLY A 188 -13.03 -32.87 -14.10
CA GLY A 188 -12.48 -33.83 -15.05
C GLY A 188 -13.31 -34.11 -16.32
N ARG A 189 -14.48 -33.48 -16.55
CA ARG A 189 -15.45 -34.02 -17.54
C ARG A 189 -15.64 -33.26 -18.85
N THR A 190 -15.04 -32.09 -19.05
CA THR A 190 -15.11 -31.41 -20.37
C THR A 190 -13.75 -31.43 -21.05
N VAL A 191 -13.67 -32.03 -22.26
CA VAL A 191 -12.43 -32.11 -23.08
C VAL A 191 -11.78 -30.72 -23.23
N ALA A 192 -12.59 -29.67 -23.37
CA ALA A 192 -12.14 -28.29 -23.46
C ALA A 192 -11.42 -27.78 -22.19
N GLN A 193 -11.87 -28.17 -20.98
CA GLN A 193 -11.23 -27.76 -19.72
C GLN A 193 -9.93 -28.51 -19.48
N LYS A 194 -9.89 -29.82 -19.79
CA LYS A 194 -8.64 -30.60 -19.78
C LYS A 194 -7.62 -30.06 -20.77
N ALA A 195 -8.05 -29.69 -21.98
CA ALA A 195 -7.20 -29.06 -22.98
C ALA A 195 -6.69 -27.68 -22.51
N LYS A 196 -7.54 -26.87 -21.89
CA LYS A 196 -7.15 -25.56 -21.33
C LYS A 196 -6.13 -25.70 -20.20
N LEU A 197 -6.36 -26.60 -19.24
CA LEU A 197 -5.40 -26.86 -18.17
C LEU A 197 -4.06 -27.39 -18.72
N LYS A 198 -4.11 -28.29 -19.71
CA LYS A 198 -2.91 -28.77 -20.41
C LYS A 198 -2.15 -27.62 -21.10
N SER A 199 -2.85 -26.68 -21.72
CA SER A 199 -2.24 -25.47 -22.31
C SER A 199 -1.56 -24.62 -21.25
N LEU A 200 -2.24 -24.34 -20.13
CA LEU A 200 -1.69 -23.55 -19.03
C LEU A 200 -0.42 -24.19 -18.45
N ARG A 201 -0.41 -25.51 -18.27
CA ARG A 201 0.76 -26.27 -17.81
C ARG A 201 1.94 -26.16 -18.77
N ASN A 202 1.68 -26.25 -20.07
CA ASN A 202 2.73 -26.12 -21.08
C ASN A 202 3.30 -24.69 -21.16
N GLU A 203 2.49 -23.68 -20.84
CA GLU A 203 2.86 -22.28 -20.92
C GLU A 203 3.55 -21.74 -19.66
N LEU A 204 3.31 -22.34 -18.48
CA LEU A 204 3.88 -21.87 -17.22
C LEU A 204 4.43 -23.05 -16.37
N PRO A 205 5.75 -23.28 -16.39
CA PRO A 205 6.38 -24.37 -15.63
C PRO A 205 6.14 -24.35 -14.12
N ALA A 206 5.92 -23.18 -13.52
CA ALA A 206 5.64 -23.04 -12.10
C ALA A 206 4.26 -23.59 -11.68
N LEU A 207 3.34 -23.83 -12.63
CA LEU A 207 1.97 -24.22 -12.29
C LEU A 207 1.92 -25.59 -11.57
N ASP A 208 2.54 -26.62 -12.14
CA ASP A 208 2.45 -27.97 -11.59
C ASP A 208 3.10 -28.08 -10.19
N PRO A 209 4.32 -27.57 -9.94
CA PRO A 209 4.90 -27.58 -8.59
C PRO A 209 4.02 -26.89 -7.54
N ILE A 210 3.30 -25.83 -7.91
CA ILE A 210 2.41 -25.11 -6.98
C ILE A 210 1.13 -25.90 -6.73
N LEU A 211 0.52 -26.51 -7.76
CA LEU A 211 -0.69 -27.32 -7.58
C LEU A 211 -0.40 -28.61 -6.81
N ASP A 212 0.79 -29.18 -6.98
CA ASP A 212 1.22 -30.41 -6.32
C ASP A 212 1.73 -30.20 -4.89
N GLU A 213 1.96 -28.95 -4.44
CA GLU A 213 2.36 -28.64 -3.07
C GLU A 213 1.26 -29.06 -2.07
N PRO A 214 1.53 -30.01 -1.16
CA PRO A 214 0.52 -30.52 -0.24
C PRO A 214 0.13 -29.54 0.87
N ASP A 215 1.05 -28.67 1.30
CA ASP A 215 0.80 -27.69 2.36
C ASP A 215 0.14 -26.43 1.77
N PRO A 216 -1.14 -26.14 2.09
CA PRO A 216 -1.83 -24.98 1.53
C PRO A 216 -1.15 -23.65 1.87
N ASP A 217 -0.51 -23.50 3.04
CA ASP A 217 0.16 -22.25 3.42
C ASP A 217 1.44 -22.04 2.61
N ARG A 218 2.16 -23.11 2.30
CA ARG A 218 3.29 -23.06 1.36
C ARG A 218 2.84 -22.76 -0.06
N MET A 219 1.79 -23.45 -0.52
CA MET A 219 1.19 -23.23 -1.84
C MET A 219 0.83 -21.75 -2.02
N LEU A 220 0.13 -21.17 -1.05
CA LEU A 220 -0.29 -19.78 -1.04
C LEU A 220 0.89 -18.81 -1.25
N GLY A 221 2.02 -19.06 -0.58
CA GLY A 221 3.23 -18.24 -0.71
C GLY A 221 3.80 -18.18 -2.13
N TYR A 222 3.54 -19.15 -2.99
CA TYR A 222 4.06 -19.19 -4.36
C TYR A 222 3.02 -18.81 -5.43
N MET A 223 1.73 -18.76 -5.09
CA MET A 223 0.67 -18.30 -5.99
C MET A 223 0.86 -16.90 -6.62
N PRO A 224 1.58 -15.92 -6.02
CA PRO A 224 1.84 -14.65 -6.68
C PRO A 224 2.48 -14.75 -8.07
N VAL A 225 3.30 -15.78 -8.34
CA VAL A 225 3.89 -15.97 -9.67
C VAL A 225 2.84 -16.33 -10.73
N LEU A 226 1.76 -17.01 -10.33
CA LEU A 226 0.64 -17.35 -11.21
C LEU A 226 -0.16 -16.09 -11.55
N LEU A 227 -0.37 -15.22 -10.56
CA LEU A 227 -1.01 -13.92 -10.73
C LEU A 227 -0.20 -13.03 -11.68
N SER A 228 1.13 -13.01 -11.48
CA SER A 228 2.08 -12.32 -12.34
C SER A 228 2.04 -12.80 -13.80
N ALA A 229 2.00 -14.12 -14.03
CA ALA A 229 1.92 -14.69 -15.37
C ALA A 229 0.60 -14.32 -16.10
N ASP A 230 -0.53 -14.34 -15.38
CA ASP A 230 -1.81 -13.93 -15.95
C ASP A 230 -1.85 -12.41 -16.25
N LEU A 231 -1.25 -11.58 -15.40
CA LEU A 231 -1.07 -10.14 -15.65
C LEU A 231 -0.21 -9.91 -16.89
N GLU A 232 0.90 -10.63 -17.06
CA GLU A 232 1.75 -10.47 -18.24
C GLU A 232 1.01 -10.85 -19.53
N ARG A 233 0.22 -11.94 -19.51
CA ARG A 233 -0.65 -12.29 -20.65
C ARG A 233 -1.66 -11.19 -20.99
N ALA A 234 -2.09 -10.40 -20.02
CA ALA A 234 -2.92 -9.23 -20.27
C ALA A 234 -2.09 -8.10 -20.89
N ARG A 235 -0.88 -7.84 -20.37
CA ARG A 235 0.08 -6.83 -20.87
C ARG A 235 0.45 -7.05 -22.33
N THR A 236 0.67 -8.30 -22.76
CA THR A 236 1.00 -8.62 -24.16
C THR A 236 -0.14 -8.30 -25.14
N LYS A 237 -1.39 -8.30 -24.67
CA LYS A 237 -2.56 -7.92 -25.49
C LYS A 237 -2.78 -6.42 -25.52
N ARG A 238 -2.58 -5.75 -24.37
CA ARG A 238 -2.75 -4.32 -24.19
C ARG A 238 -1.82 -3.82 -23.09
N PRO A 239 -1.11 -2.70 -23.26
CA PRO A 239 -0.31 -2.12 -22.20
C PRO A 239 -1.16 -1.85 -20.94
N VAL A 240 -0.73 -2.39 -19.80
CA VAL A 240 -1.36 -2.14 -18.50
C VAL A 240 -0.34 -1.70 -17.44
N LEU A 241 -0.80 -0.93 -16.47
CA LEU A 241 -0.06 -0.56 -15.26
C LEU A 241 -0.77 -1.12 -14.02
N ALA A 242 -0.07 -1.97 -13.29
CA ALA A 242 -0.50 -2.48 -11.98
C ALA A 242 0.32 -1.79 -10.89
N VAL A 243 -0.34 -1.07 -9.98
CA VAL A 243 0.31 -0.43 -8.82
C VAL A 243 -0.18 -1.09 -7.53
N CYS A 244 0.72 -1.40 -6.61
CA CYS A 244 0.40 -1.88 -5.29
C CYS A 244 1.07 -0.98 -4.25
N VAL A 245 0.29 -0.35 -3.38
CA VAL A 245 0.82 0.43 -2.26
C VAL A 245 0.96 -0.48 -1.05
N LEU A 246 2.16 -0.57 -0.49
CA LEU A 246 2.48 -1.26 0.76
C LEU A 246 2.64 -0.22 1.87
N ASP A 247 1.58 0.04 2.63
CA ASP A 247 1.55 1.12 3.61
C ASP A 247 1.75 0.61 5.04
N THR A 248 2.37 1.44 5.87
CA THR A 248 2.74 1.08 7.25
C THR A 248 3.59 -0.20 7.35
N LEU A 249 4.47 -0.41 6.36
CA LEU A 249 5.25 -1.65 6.22
C LEU A 249 6.22 -1.88 7.40
N GLU A 250 6.48 -0.87 8.24
CA GLU A 250 7.21 -1.05 9.50
C GLU A 250 6.55 -2.05 10.46
N ILE A 251 5.23 -2.24 10.40
CA ILE A 251 4.52 -3.21 11.25
C ILE A 251 4.99 -4.62 10.93
N VAL A 252 5.07 -4.94 9.64
CA VAL A 252 5.54 -6.25 9.18
C VAL A 252 7.04 -6.40 9.43
N GLN A 253 7.84 -5.36 9.18
CA GLN A 253 9.28 -5.39 9.45
C GLN A 253 9.64 -5.48 10.94
N GLY A 254 8.73 -5.10 11.82
CA GLY A 254 8.87 -5.20 13.27
C GLY A 254 8.53 -6.59 13.83
N LEU A 255 7.94 -7.48 13.03
CA LEU A 255 7.71 -8.87 13.41
C LEU A 255 9.02 -9.66 13.45
N PRO A 256 9.05 -10.80 14.17
CA PRO A 256 10.18 -11.72 14.11
C PRO A 256 10.51 -12.12 12.67
N SER A 257 11.78 -12.00 12.30
CA SER A 257 12.27 -12.38 10.98
C SER A 257 12.39 -13.90 10.89
N GLU A 258 11.39 -14.55 10.29
CA GLU A 258 11.33 -16.00 10.10
C GLU A 258 10.84 -16.39 8.71
N ARG A 259 11.37 -17.48 8.17
CA ARG A 259 10.92 -18.01 6.87
C ARG A 259 9.49 -18.51 6.99
N GLY A 260 8.65 -18.10 6.04
CA GLY A 260 7.21 -18.35 6.09
C GLY A 260 6.43 -17.37 6.99
N GLY A 261 7.12 -16.49 7.73
CA GLY A 261 6.48 -15.38 8.43
C GLY A 261 5.91 -14.33 7.47
N LEU A 262 5.12 -13.40 8.00
CA LEU A 262 4.42 -12.40 7.18
C LEU A 262 5.39 -11.53 6.36
N GLU A 263 6.54 -11.12 6.92
CA GLU A 263 7.54 -10.35 6.18
C GLU A 263 8.14 -11.14 5.01
N ASP A 264 8.47 -12.41 5.22
CA ASP A 264 8.95 -13.29 4.15
C ASP A 264 7.90 -13.41 3.04
N LEU A 265 6.64 -13.62 3.39
CA LEU A 265 5.56 -13.74 2.42
C LEU A 265 5.28 -12.44 1.67
N VAL A 266 5.35 -11.27 2.33
CA VAL A 266 5.23 -9.96 1.67
C VAL A 266 6.41 -9.69 0.74
N SER A 267 7.65 -9.93 1.18
CA SER A 267 8.84 -9.80 0.32
C SER A 267 8.76 -10.75 -0.88
N ARG A 268 8.27 -11.97 -0.64
CA ARG A 268 8.03 -12.99 -1.67
C ARG A 268 6.95 -12.58 -2.67
N LEU A 269 5.83 -11.98 -2.22
CA LEU A 269 4.81 -11.40 -3.08
C LEU A 269 5.42 -10.36 -4.04
N VAL A 270 6.19 -9.42 -3.51
CA VAL A 270 6.87 -8.40 -4.33
C VAL A 270 7.83 -9.07 -5.31
N TYR A 271 8.65 -10.01 -4.84
CA TYR A 271 9.64 -10.68 -5.67
C TYR A 271 9.00 -11.52 -6.79
N LEU A 272 7.88 -12.20 -6.55
CA LEU A 272 7.24 -13.07 -7.53
C LEU A 272 6.31 -12.33 -8.51
N MET A 273 6.06 -11.04 -8.28
CA MET A 273 5.25 -10.17 -9.14
C MET A 273 6.06 -9.02 -9.75
N PRO A 274 7.10 -9.30 -10.55
CA PRO A 274 8.02 -8.27 -11.04
C PRO A 274 7.38 -7.29 -12.04
N ASN A 275 6.19 -7.61 -12.55
CA ASN A 275 5.38 -6.77 -13.44
C ASN A 275 4.32 -5.92 -12.71
N VAL A 276 4.35 -5.90 -11.37
CA VAL A 276 3.57 -4.98 -10.53
C VAL A 276 4.52 -3.97 -9.90
N ALA A 277 4.16 -2.69 -9.96
CA ALA A 277 4.90 -1.60 -9.34
C ALA A 277 4.49 -1.47 -7.86
N PHE A 278 5.41 -1.80 -6.95
CA PHE A 278 5.18 -1.66 -5.51
C PHE A 278 5.70 -0.33 -4.99
N LEU A 279 4.81 0.51 -4.44
CA LEU A 279 5.17 1.73 -3.71
C LEU A 279 5.04 1.46 -2.22
N ALA A 280 6.15 1.40 -1.50
CA ALA A 280 6.16 1.13 -0.06
C ALA A 280 6.24 2.42 0.75
N ALA A 281 5.49 2.52 1.83
CA ALA A 281 5.63 3.55 2.87
C ALA A 281 5.97 2.85 4.19
N SER A 282 7.06 3.30 4.84
CA SER A 282 7.54 2.70 6.07
C SER A 282 8.22 3.73 6.98
N ARG A 283 8.18 3.58 8.30
CA ARG A 283 9.04 4.38 9.20
C ARG A 283 10.52 4.06 9.03
N LEU A 284 10.83 2.79 8.79
CA LEU A 284 12.19 2.28 8.67
C LEU A 284 12.52 1.97 7.20
N PRO A 285 13.75 2.23 6.74
CA PRO A 285 14.22 1.74 5.44
C PRO A 285 14.01 0.21 5.32
N LEU A 286 13.76 -0.28 4.11
CA LEU A 286 13.53 -1.70 3.87
C LEU A 286 14.83 -2.50 3.96
N GLY A 287 14.85 -3.42 4.91
CA GLY A 287 16.04 -4.23 5.20
C GLY A 287 16.18 -5.52 4.39
N TRP A 288 15.40 -5.77 3.34
CA TRP A 288 15.40 -7.09 2.65
C TRP A 288 16.73 -7.44 1.97
N HIS A 289 17.59 -6.45 1.73
CA HIS A 289 18.94 -6.64 1.21
C HIS A 289 19.98 -6.96 2.30
N ASP A 290 19.69 -6.62 3.56
CA ASP A 290 20.60 -6.77 4.70
C ASP A 290 20.93 -8.26 4.95
N PRO A 291 22.20 -8.64 5.11
CA PRO A 291 22.59 -10.04 5.28
C PRO A 291 21.95 -10.76 6.47
N VAL A 292 21.70 -10.06 7.58
CA VAL A 292 21.12 -10.66 8.80
C VAL A 292 19.63 -10.87 8.61
N ARG A 293 18.90 -9.83 8.19
CA ARG A 293 17.46 -9.94 7.92
C ARG A 293 17.16 -10.92 6.79
N ALA A 294 18.01 -10.98 5.76
CA ALA A 294 17.87 -11.90 4.63
C ALA A 294 17.84 -13.39 5.03
N LEU A 295 18.36 -13.77 6.21
CA LEU A 295 18.29 -15.17 6.68
C LEU A 295 16.85 -15.65 6.87
N GLY A 296 15.96 -14.76 7.31
CA GLY A 296 14.53 -15.03 7.47
C GLY A 296 13.71 -14.92 6.19
N LEU A 297 14.31 -14.48 5.07
CA LEU A 297 13.59 -14.22 3.82
C LEU A 297 14.01 -15.22 2.73
N THR A 298 13.03 -15.87 2.12
CA THR A 298 13.19 -16.81 1.00
C THR A 298 13.88 -16.13 -0.19
N TYR A 299 13.48 -14.88 -0.45
CA TYR A 299 14.05 -14.04 -1.50
C TYR A 299 14.88 -12.88 -0.95
N GLY A 300 15.50 -13.02 0.23
CA GLY A 300 16.37 -11.99 0.81
C GLY A 300 17.75 -11.87 0.16
N GLY A 301 18.43 -10.77 0.48
CA GLY A 301 19.85 -10.53 0.21
C GLY A 301 20.11 -9.51 -0.90
N ALA A 302 21.28 -8.88 -0.83
CA ALA A 302 21.69 -7.81 -1.75
C ALA A 302 21.72 -8.20 -3.22
N HIS A 303 21.92 -9.48 -3.56
CA HIS A 303 21.84 -9.94 -4.95
C HIS A 303 20.41 -9.81 -5.52
N ARG A 304 19.40 -10.12 -4.70
CA ARG A 304 17.99 -10.05 -5.09
C ARG A 304 17.41 -8.67 -4.91
N TRP A 305 17.93 -7.86 -3.99
CA TRP A 305 17.46 -6.51 -3.73
C TRP A 305 18.61 -5.48 -3.83
N PRO A 306 19.29 -5.36 -4.97
CA PRO A 306 20.48 -4.51 -5.08
C PRO A 306 20.16 -3.03 -4.83
N ASP A 307 19.01 -2.56 -5.30
CA ASP A 307 18.67 -1.15 -5.25
C ASP A 307 18.15 -0.69 -3.87
N LEU A 308 17.73 -1.62 -2.99
CA LEU A 308 17.27 -1.28 -1.64
C LEU A 308 18.40 -0.72 -0.76
N ALA A 309 19.66 -0.87 -1.14
CA ALA A 309 20.78 -0.21 -0.48
C ALA A 309 20.92 1.28 -0.87
N GLY A 310 20.10 1.80 -1.79
CA GLY A 310 20.26 3.17 -2.28
C GLY A 310 19.05 3.74 -3.03
N PRO A 311 19.09 3.74 -4.38
CA PRO A 311 18.34 4.70 -5.22
C PRO A 311 16.81 4.60 -5.13
N VAL A 312 16.28 3.44 -4.76
CA VAL A 312 14.82 3.22 -4.64
C VAL A 312 14.31 3.42 -3.21
N GLN A 313 15.14 3.85 -2.27
CA GLN A 313 14.73 4.27 -0.94
C GLN A 313 14.72 5.79 -0.83
N LEU A 314 13.55 6.38 -1.06
CA LEU A 314 13.31 7.81 -0.89
C LEU A 314 13.20 8.13 0.60
N ARG A 315 14.06 9.02 1.09
CA ARG A 315 13.89 9.59 2.43
C ARG A 315 12.94 10.79 2.33
N LEU A 316 11.98 10.83 3.23
CA LEU A 316 11.04 11.93 3.37
C LEU A 316 11.34 12.69 4.65
N ASP A 317 11.75 13.94 4.48
CA ASP A 317 12.05 14.86 5.57
C ASP A 317 10.87 15.79 5.87
N GLY A 318 11.00 16.55 6.96
CA GLY A 318 10.08 17.61 7.34
C GLY A 318 9.97 18.71 6.29
N PHE A 319 8.91 19.51 6.41
CA PHE A 319 8.83 20.78 5.71
C PHE A 319 9.90 21.72 6.24
N ASP A 320 10.62 22.35 5.31
CA ASP A 320 11.36 23.57 5.63
C ASP A 320 10.39 24.72 6.01
N PRO A 321 10.88 25.81 6.62
CA PRO A 321 10.02 26.90 7.07
C PRO A 321 9.18 27.57 5.96
N VAL A 322 9.68 27.62 4.72
CA VAL A 322 8.97 28.23 3.59
C VAL A 322 7.79 27.36 3.21
N SER A 323 8.04 26.06 3.04
CA SER A 323 7.02 25.04 2.73
C SER A 323 5.97 24.91 3.84
N ALA A 324 6.39 25.00 5.10
CA ALA A 324 5.49 24.99 6.25
C ALA A 324 4.58 26.24 6.29
N ASN A 325 5.12 27.42 5.96
CA ASN A 325 4.31 28.62 5.83
C ASN A 325 3.32 28.53 4.66
N GLU A 326 3.77 28.05 3.49
CA GLU A 326 2.89 27.82 2.33
C GLU A 326 1.73 26.87 2.67
N TYR A 327 2.05 25.76 3.35
CA TYR A 327 1.06 24.82 3.86
C TYR A 327 0.02 25.54 4.72
N LEU A 328 0.44 26.28 5.75
CA LEU A 328 -0.46 26.95 6.68
C LEU A 328 -1.27 28.09 6.02
N THR A 329 -0.71 28.79 5.03
CA THR A 329 -1.44 29.84 4.30
C THR A 329 -2.56 29.29 3.43
N THR A 330 -2.41 28.07 2.93
CA THR A 330 -3.38 27.43 2.03
C THR A 330 -4.37 26.56 2.81
N ARG A 331 -3.96 26.02 3.95
CA ARG A 331 -4.72 25.03 4.73
C ARG A 331 -6.09 25.53 5.17
N LEU A 332 -6.16 26.76 5.66
CA LEU A 332 -7.38 27.43 6.08
C LEU A 332 -7.46 28.80 5.42
N THR A 333 -8.57 29.09 4.74
CA THR A 333 -8.78 30.35 4.02
C THR A 333 -10.13 30.99 4.34
N VAL A 334 -10.17 32.31 4.43
CA VAL A 334 -11.40 33.12 4.52
C VAL A 334 -11.37 34.10 3.35
N ASP A 335 -12.39 34.08 2.50
CA ASP A 335 -12.43 34.90 1.27
C ASP A 335 -11.14 34.80 0.43
N ASP A 336 -10.65 33.58 0.22
CA ASP A 336 -9.39 33.25 -0.48
C ASP A 336 -8.11 33.85 0.13
N ARG A 337 -8.16 34.32 1.37
CA ARG A 337 -7.01 34.81 2.13
C ARG A 337 -6.64 33.85 3.25
N PRO A 338 -5.35 33.75 3.64
CA PRO A 338 -4.94 32.93 4.77
C PRO A 338 -5.72 33.28 6.04
N ALA A 339 -6.39 32.28 6.63
CA ALA A 339 -7.18 32.46 7.85
C ALA A 339 -6.32 32.55 9.11
N ILE A 340 -5.14 31.92 9.09
CA ILE A 340 -4.21 31.86 10.23
C ILE A 340 -3.28 33.07 10.14
N ASP A 341 -3.26 33.91 11.16
CA ASP A 341 -2.37 35.09 11.23
C ASP A 341 -0.89 34.74 11.14
N GLU A 342 -0.08 35.63 10.54
CA GLU A 342 1.35 35.40 10.32
C GLU A 342 2.13 35.12 11.60
N ALA A 343 1.85 35.86 12.68
CA ALA A 343 2.50 35.64 13.97
C ALA A 343 2.24 34.22 14.52
N VAL A 344 1.01 33.73 14.37
CA VAL A 344 0.62 32.38 14.80
C VAL A 344 1.23 31.33 13.89
N ARG A 345 1.27 31.55 12.57
CA ARG A 345 1.96 30.65 11.63
C ARG A 345 3.43 30.50 12.00
N ASN A 346 4.13 31.59 12.31
CA ASN A 346 5.54 31.55 12.71
C ASN A 346 5.76 30.71 13.99
N GLN A 347 4.86 30.79 14.97
CA GLN A 347 4.91 29.95 16.17
C GLN A 347 4.64 28.47 15.87
N MET A 348 3.63 28.17 15.05
CA MET A 348 3.35 26.80 14.60
C MET A 348 4.55 26.19 13.86
N ILE A 349 5.18 26.94 12.96
CA ILE A 349 6.37 26.51 12.21
C ILE A 349 7.51 26.20 13.18
N ALA A 350 7.82 27.12 14.09
CA ALA A 350 8.89 26.95 15.07
C ALA A 350 8.66 25.72 15.98
N GLY A 351 7.44 25.50 16.46
CA GLY A 351 7.12 24.37 17.34
C GLY A 351 6.94 23.03 16.63
N SER A 352 6.66 23.02 15.33
CA SER A 352 6.42 21.79 14.57
C SER A 352 7.68 20.96 14.31
N GLY A 353 8.87 21.59 14.36
CA GLY A 353 10.11 20.97 13.89
C GLY A 353 10.05 20.53 12.41
N GLY A 354 9.15 21.12 11.61
CA GLY A 354 8.92 20.74 10.22
C GLY A 354 7.95 19.56 10.02
N SER A 355 7.32 19.01 11.06
CA SER A 355 6.38 17.89 10.92
C SER A 355 5.04 18.32 10.29
N PRO A 356 4.66 17.76 9.13
CA PRO A 356 3.34 18.00 8.51
C PRO A 356 2.18 17.65 9.43
N LEU A 357 2.27 16.55 10.21
CA LEU A 357 1.24 16.18 11.18
C LEU A 357 1.04 17.25 12.25
N TYR A 358 2.13 17.80 12.81
CA TYR A 358 2.00 18.85 13.83
C TYR A 358 1.41 20.14 13.26
N LEU A 359 1.76 20.47 12.01
CA LEU A 359 1.17 21.61 11.31
C LEU A 359 -0.33 21.40 11.06
N ASP A 360 -0.75 20.21 10.64
CA ASP A 360 -2.17 19.90 10.40
C ASP A 360 -3.00 19.91 11.70
N LEU A 361 -2.45 19.35 12.80
CA LEU A 361 -3.10 19.41 14.11
C LEU A 361 -3.23 20.86 14.61
N SER A 362 -2.18 21.65 14.46
CA SER A 362 -2.17 23.06 14.84
C SER A 362 -3.19 23.87 14.02
N ALA A 363 -3.21 23.68 12.70
CA ALA A 363 -4.19 24.32 11.82
C ALA A 363 -5.62 23.87 12.18
N SER A 364 -5.83 22.57 12.45
CA SER A 364 -7.14 22.05 12.84
C SER A 364 -7.65 22.66 14.15
N LEU A 365 -6.76 22.81 15.15
CA LEU A 365 -7.07 23.48 16.41
C LEU A 365 -7.43 24.96 16.17
N TYR A 366 -6.67 25.66 15.33
CA TYR A 366 -7.00 27.05 14.94
C TYR A 366 -8.39 27.14 14.30
N GLY A 367 -8.71 26.22 13.38
CA GLY A 367 -10.03 26.12 12.76
C GLY A 367 -11.17 25.91 13.77
N GLN A 368 -10.94 25.14 14.84
CA GLN A 368 -11.94 24.97 15.90
C GLN A 368 -12.20 26.27 16.69
N TYR A 369 -11.18 27.10 16.92
CA TYR A 369 -11.38 28.43 17.53
C TYR A 369 -12.17 29.34 16.60
N LEU A 370 -11.82 29.40 15.32
CA LEU A 370 -12.54 30.20 14.33
C LEU A 370 -14.01 29.78 14.21
N ALA A 371 -14.29 28.47 14.20
CA ALA A 371 -15.64 27.93 14.14
C ALA A 371 -16.50 28.34 15.36
N ARG A 372 -15.87 28.64 16.51
CA ARG A 372 -16.52 29.15 17.72
C ARG A 372 -16.61 30.68 17.76
N GLY A 373 -16.16 31.37 16.71
CA GLY A 373 -16.05 32.83 16.68
C GLY A 373 -15.00 33.38 17.65
N GLN A 374 -14.01 32.57 18.03
CA GLN A 374 -12.97 32.93 18.99
C GLN A 374 -11.65 33.19 18.27
N THR A 375 -10.89 34.18 18.75
CA THR A 375 -9.48 34.34 18.37
C THR A 375 -8.64 33.46 19.29
N PRO A 376 -7.87 32.49 18.76
CA PRO A 376 -7.01 31.68 19.58
C PRO A 376 -5.92 32.53 20.28
N PRO A 377 -5.54 32.22 21.53
CA PRO A 377 -4.34 32.79 22.13
C PRO A 377 -3.08 32.25 21.43
N PRO A 378 -2.12 33.11 21.04
CA PRO A 378 -0.90 32.66 20.35
C PRO A 378 -0.10 31.61 21.13
N GLU A 379 -0.06 31.74 22.46
CA GLU A 379 0.67 30.87 23.40
C GLU A 379 0.26 29.39 23.35
N VAL A 380 -0.90 29.08 22.78
CA VAL A 380 -1.39 27.71 22.60
C VAL A 380 -0.65 27.00 21.46
N PHE A 381 -0.02 27.76 20.56
CA PHE A 381 0.76 27.24 19.43
C PHE A 381 2.26 27.37 19.69
N GLY A 382 3.04 26.46 19.10
CA GLY A 382 4.49 26.46 19.25
C GLY A 382 5.03 25.65 20.43
N LEU A 383 4.16 25.11 21.29
CA LEU A 383 4.53 24.11 22.28
C LEU A 383 4.85 22.80 21.53
N GLY A 384 6.12 22.40 21.52
CA GLY A 384 6.51 21.10 20.98
C GLY A 384 5.75 19.99 21.72
N PHE A 385 5.25 18.99 21.00
CA PHE A 385 4.67 17.82 21.65
C PHE A 385 5.77 17.06 22.42
N PRO A 386 5.47 16.48 23.60
CA PRO A 386 6.41 15.60 24.27
C PRO A 386 6.83 14.49 23.30
N ARG A 387 8.14 14.44 23.00
CA ARG A 387 8.70 13.33 22.21
C ARG A 387 8.36 12.04 22.95
N ALA A 388 7.55 11.18 22.35
CA ALA A 388 7.37 9.83 22.84
C ALA A 388 8.71 9.08 22.67
N GLY A 389 9.53 9.11 23.72
CA GLY A 389 10.88 8.53 23.71
C GLY A 389 11.92 9.35 24.47
N ALA A 390 11.64 9.71 25.72
CA ALA A 390 12.66 10.02 26.70
C ALA A 390 12.18 9.44 28.03
N ALA A 391 12.52 8.18 28.29
CA ALA A 391 12.49 7.67 29.64
C ALA A 391 13.62 8.37 30.40
N ASP A 392 13.22 9.16 31.39
CA ASP A 392 13.91 9.49 32.64
C ASP A 392 15.42 9.74 32.55
N ASP A 393 15.77 11.01 32.35
CA ASP A 393 17.03 11.58 32.84
C ASP A 393 16.74 12.31 34.16
N GLU A 394 16.55 11.56 35.25
CA GLU A 394 16.58 12.12 36.60
C GLU A 394 17.99 12.02 37.18
N GLY A 395 18.75 13.11 37.01
CA GLY A 395 19.30 13.86 38.13
C GLY A 395 20.58 13.35 38.84
N PRO A 396 21.53 14.23 39.17
CA PRO A 396 22.80 13.86 39.79
C PRO A 396 22.63 13.51 41.27
N VAL A 397 23.15 12.35 41.69
CA VAL A 397 23.30 12.02 43.10
C VAL A 397 24.40 12.89 43.69
N GLY A 398 23.98 13.89 44.48
CA GLY A 398 24.86 14.74 45.26
C GLY A 398 25.45 14.00 46.46
N ASP A 399 26.75 14.18 46.64
CA ASP A 399 27.49 13.85 47.85
C ASP A 399 27.02 14.69 49.06
N ARG A 400 26.89 14.02 50.21
CA ARG A 400 27.41 14.36 51.56
C ARG A 400 26.44 13.93 52.68
N PRO A 401 26.91 13.74 53.93
CA PRO A 401 28.28 13.80 54.44
C PRO A 401 28.89 12.47 54.89
#